data_AF-A0A9W5TXA7-F1
#
_entry.id   AF-A0A9W5TXA7-F1
#
_cell.length_a   1.000
_cell.length_b   1.000
_cell.length_c   1.000
_cell.angle_alpha   90.00
_cell.angle_beta   90.00
_cell.angle_gamma   90.00
#
_symmetry.space_group_name_H-M   'P 1'
#
loop_
_entity.id
_entity.type
_entity.pdbx_description
1 polymer ?
#
loop_
_entity_poly.entity_id
_entity_poly.type
_entity_poly.pdbx_seq_one_letter_code
_entity_poly.pdbx_strand_id
1 'polypeptide(L)'
;MIAFKYIAANQLSKLKEFAILYILGLMPISLFIGLIFLDRYYHTLTIQFSTFSTTLVASLAILTLIGISVWSKTWVAIILPIIMYLPGVLLGFTTLQETTKLWVDWLAIVIGAGGYVWISFKKANKA
;
A
#
# COMPACT_ATOMS: atom_id res chain seq x y z
N MET A 1 15.32 10.39 1.60
CA MET A 1 16.21 11.37 0.92
C MET A 1 17.68 11.23 1.33
N ILE A 2 18.02 11.07 2.61
CA ILE A 2 19.42 11.02 3.07
C ILE A 2 20.22 9.88 2.43
N ALA A 3 19.66 8.66 2.39
CA ALA A 3 20.33 7.51 1.76
C ALA A 3 20.54 7.67 0.25
N PHE A 4 19.56 8.22 -0.47
CA PHE A 4 19.71 8.52 -1.90
C PHE A 4 20.76 9.61 -2.15
N LYS A 5 20.80 10.65 -1.31
CA LYS A 5 21.83 11.69 -1.38
C LYS A 5 23.22 11.12 -1.11
N TYR A 6 23.34 10.18 -0.16
CA TYR A 6 24.60 9.49 0.15
C TYR A 6 25.08 8.60 -1.01
N ILE A 7 24.18 7.86 -1.65
CA ILE A 7 24.48 7.03 -2.83
C ILE A 7 24.90 7.89 -4.02
N ALA A 8 24.27 9.05 -4.22
CA ALA A 8 24.62 9.95 -5.32
C ALA A 8 25.93 10.72 -5.09
N ALA A 9 26.24 11.07 -3.83
CA ALA A 9 27.43 11.83 -3.48
C ALA A 9 28.71 10.97 -3.44
N ASN A 10 28.59 9.69 -3.05
CA ASN A 10 29.70 8.75 -3.06
C ASN A 10 29.52 7.80 -4.24
N GLN A 11 30.48 7.76 -5.17
CA GLN A 11 30.48 6.79 -6.29
C GLN A 11 30.67 5.36 -5.76
N LEU A 12 29.62 4.81 -5.14
CA LEU A 12 29.61 3.49 -4.51
C LEU A 12 29.55 2.41 -5.59
N SER A 13 30.18 1.27 -5.31
CA SER A 13 30.02 0.08 -6.15
C SER A 13 28.56 -0.37 -6.17
N LYS A 14 28.10 -0.90 -7.31
CA LYS A 14 26.72 -1.36 -7.52
C LYS A 14 26.18 -2.28 -6.41
N LEU A 15 27.05 -3.12 -5.85
CA LEU A 15 26.70 -4.00 -4.72
C LEU A 15 26.35 -3.24 -3.44
N LYS A 16 27.07 -2.15 -3.13
CA LYS A 16 26.85 -1.34 -1.93
C LYS A 16 25.59 -0.48 -2.06
N GLU A 17 25.36 0.07 -3.25
CA GLU A 17 24.11 0.76 -3.59
C GLU A 17 22.90 -0.17 -3.40
N PHE A 18 22.97 -1.39 -3.94
CA PHE A 18 21.90 -2.37 -3.79
C PHE A 18 21.67 -2.76 -2.32
N ALA A 19 22.74 -2.99 -1.55
CA ALA A 19 22.63 -3.33 -0.14
C ALA A 19 21.92 -2.23 0.68
N ILE A 20 22.26 -0.96 0.44
CA ILE A 20 21.61 0.17 1.12
C ILE A 20 20.12 0.24 0.78
N LEU A 21 19.77 0.10 -0.50
CA LEU A 21 18.37 0.11 -0.95
C LEU A 21 17.59 -1.08 -0.40
N TYR A 22 18.22 -2.25 -0.32
CA TYR A 22 17.60 -3.46 0.21
C TYR A 22 17.28 -3.33 1.69
N ILE A 23 18.21 -2.82 2.50
CA ILE A 23 17.99 -2.56 3.94
C ILE A 23 16.86 -1.53 4.14
N LEU A 24 16.83 -0.48 3.32
CA LEU A 24 15.74 0.51 3.35
C LEU A 24 14.39 -0.11 3.01
N GLY A 25 14.35 -1.03 2.04
CA GLY A 25 13.14 -1.77 1.67
C GLY A 25 12.69 -2.78 2.72
N LEU A 26 13.64 -3.38 3.44
CA LEU A 26 13.34 -4.30 4.54
C LEU A 26 12.81 -3.59 5.79
N MET A 27 13.17 -2.32 6.01
CA MET A 27 12.73 -1.55 7.17
C MET A 27 11.19 -1.52 7.37
N PRO A 28 10.36 -1.19 6.37
CA PRO A 28 8.90 -1.25 6.53
C PRO A 28 8.40 -2.69 6.74
N ILE A 29 9.03 -3.69 6.12
CA ILE A 29 8.65 -5.10 6.26
C ILE A 29 8.91 -5.57 7.70
N SER A 30 10.08 -5.26 8.28
CA SER A 30 10.43 -5.64 9.64
C SER A 30 9.58 -4.91 10.68
N LEU A 31 9.28 -3.62 10.46
CA LEU A 31 8.32 -2.87 11.27
C LEU A 31 6.92 -3.51 11.24
N PHE A 32 6.45 -3.93 10.07
CA PHE A 32 5.15 -4.58 9.93
C PHE A 32 5.11 -5.94 10.64
N ILE A 33 6.17 -6.75 10.50
CA ILE A 33 6.33 -8.01 11.25
C ILE A 33 6.33 -7.72 12.75
N GLY A 34 7.08 -6.73 13.20
CA GLY A 34 7.12 -6.30 14.61
C GLY A 34 5.73 -5.91 15.13
N LEU A 35 4.93 -5.21 14.31
CA LEU A 35 3.56 -4.86 14.64
C LEU A 35 2.67 -6.10 14.83
N ILE A 36 2.79 -7.11 13.98
CA ILE A 36 2.05 -8.38 14.11
C ILE A 36 2.41 -9.10 15.40
N PHE A 37 3.70 -9.15 15.76
CA PHE A 37 4.12 -9.76 17.02
C PHE A 37 3.62 -8.96 18.23
N LEU A 38 3.62 -7.63 18.14
CA LEU A 38 3.12 -6.76 19.19
C LEU A 38 1.61 -6.96 19.40
N ASP A 39 0.83 -7.05 18.33
CA ASP A 39 -0.61 -7.31 18.34
C ASP A 39 -0.96 -8.69 18.93
N ARG A 40 -0.09 -9.69 18.73
CA ARG A 40 -0.27 -11.01 19.36
C ARG A 40 0.06 -11.04 20.84
N TYR A 41 1.02 -10.21 21.28
CA TYR A 41 1.52 -10.24 22.67
C TYR A 41 0.69 -9.34 23.59
N TYR A 42 0.30 -8.17 23.11
CA TYR A 42 -0.65 -7.30 23.79
C TYR A 42 -2.02 -7.62 23.21
N HIS A 43 -2.95 -8.15 24.01
CA HIS A 43 -4.37 -8.15 23.65
C HIS A 43 -4.78 -6.70 23.40
N THR A 44 -4.64 -6.26 22.16
CA THR A 44 -5.06 -4.95 21.69
C THR A 44 -6.56 -4.92 21.95
N LEU A 45 -6.98 -4.06 22.90
CA LEU A 45 -8.38 -3.68 23.01
C LEU A 45 -8.75 -3.21 21.60
N THR A 46 -9.53 -4.02 20.90
CA THR A 46 -10.11 -3.64 19.63
C THR A 46 -11.05 -2.52 20.00
N ILE A 47 -10.57 -1.27 19.91
CA ILE A 47 -11.39 -0.09 20.15
C ILE A 47 -12.45 -0.17 19.06
N GLN A 48 -13.64 -0.64 19.43
CA GLN A 48 -14.79 -0.61 18.56
C GLN A 48 -15.15 0.86 18.41
N PHE A 49 -14.60 1.47 17.36
CA PHE A 49 -14.93 2.82 16.97
C PHE A 49 -16.44 2.88 16.75
N SER A 50 -17.12 3.77 17.46
CA SER A 50 -18.52 4.09 17.19
C SER A 50 -18.63 4.62 15.76
N THR A 51 -19.83 4.54 15.17
CA THR A 51 -20.11 5.00 13.80
C THR A 51 -19.57 6.41 13.52
N PHE A 52 -19.63 7.31 14.50
CA PHE A 52 -19.08 8.66 14.40
C PHE A 52 -17.56 8.66 14.22
N SER A 53 -16.83 7.94 15.07
CA SER A 53 -15.36 7.85 14.98
C SER A 53 -14.88 7.12 13.72
N THR A 54 -15.57 6.07 13.27
CA THR A 54 -15.24 5.37 12.02
C THR A 54 -15.39 6.30 10.82
N THR A 55 -16.45 7.12 10.81
CA THR A 55 -16.69 8.10 9.73
C THR A 55 -15.60 9.17 9.73
N LEU A 56 -15.22 9.70 10.90
CA LEU A 56 -14.14 10.67 11.03
C LEU A 56 -12.79 10.14 10.54
N VAL A 57 -12.41 8.92 10.94
CA VAL A 57 -11.16 8.30 10.51
C VAL A 57 -11.17 8.06 8.99
N ALA A 58 -12.29 7.59 8.44
CA ALA A 58 -12.45 7.39 7.00
C ALA A 58 -12.29 8.72 6.23
N SER A 59 -12.94 9.80 6.69
CA SER A 59 -12.81 11.13 6.08
C SER A 59 -11.37 11.64 6.14
N LEU A 60 -10.69 11.49 7.27
CA LEU A 60 -9.30 11.91 7.42
C LEU A 60 -8.36 11.10 6.51
N ALA A 61 -8.59 9.80 6.39
CA ALA A 61 -7.85 8.94 5.47
C ALA A 61 -8.01 9.40 4.02
N ILE A 62 -9.25 9.66 3.58
CA ILE A 62 -9.54 10.17 2.23
C ILE A 62 -8.82 11.50 1.98
N LEU A 63 -8.92 12.46 2.91
CA LEU A 63 -8.23 13.75 2.79
C LEU A 63 -6.72 13.60 2.70
N THR A 64 -6.14 12.68 3.47
CA THR A 64 -4.71 12.38 3.43
C THR A 64 -4.30 11.79 2.09
N LEU A 65 -5.07 10.84 1.55
CA LEU A 65 -4.80 10.24 0.23
C LEU A 65 -4.90 11.28 -0.89
N ILE A 66 -5.90 12.15 -0.85
CA ILE A 66 -6.04 13.27 -1.79
C ILE A 66 -4.86 14.23 -1.66
N GLY A 67 -4.50 14.63 -0.44
CA GLY A 67 -3.36 15.52 -0.17
C GLY A 67 -2.05 14.96 -0.72
N ILE A 68 -1.77 13.69 -0.48
CA ILE A 68 -0.59 12.99 -1.03
C ILE A 68 -0.66 12.96 -2.56
N SER A 69 -1.82 12.65 -3.14
CA SER A 69 -1.99 12.58 -4.59
C SER A 69 -1.74 13.92 -5.29
N VAL A 70 -2.23 15.01 -4.69
CA VAL A 70 -2.01 16.38 -5.19
C VAL A 70 -0.53 16.74 -5.06
N TRP A 71 0.09 16.45 -3.92
CA TRP A 71 1.50 16.76 -3.68
C TRP A 71 2.44 15.99 -4.61
N SER A 72 2.20 14.69 -4.82
CA SER A 72 3.03 13.86 -5.68
C SER A 72 2.76 14.06 -7.17
N LYS A 73 1.70 14.80 -7.54
CA LYS A 73 1.18 14.93 -8.91
C LYS A 73 0.89 13.59 -9.58
N THR A 74 0.67 12.55 -8.78
CA THR A 74 0.35 11.20 -9.27
C THR A 74 -0.96 10.73 -8.66
N TRP A 75 -1.78 10.07 -9.47
CA TRP A 75 -3.02 9.44 -9.02
C TRP A 75 -2.81 8.08 -8.32
N VAL A 76 -1.55 7.64 -8.19
CA VAL A 76 -1.17 6.35 -7.58
C VAL A 76 -1.77 6.19 -6.18
N ALA A 77 -1.70 7.24 -5.36
CA ALA A 77 -2.21 7.24 -3.98
C ALA A 77 -3.73 7.06 -3.88
N ILE A 78 -4.49 7.29 -4.96
CA ILE A 78 -5.94 7.10 -5.00
C ILE A 78 -6.29 5.78 -5.70
N ILE A 79 -5.69 5.53 -6.86
CA ILE A 79 -6.00 4.37 -7.70
C ILE A 79 -5.59 3.06 -7.01
N LEU A 80 -4.44 3.04 -6.34
CA LEU A 80 -3.90 1.82 -5.76
C LEU A 80 -4.76 1.32 -4.58
N PRO A 81 -5.17 2.16 -3.60
CA PRO A 81 -6.13 1.76 -2.59
C PRO A 81 -7.48 1.31 -3.16
N ILE A 82 -7.99 1.97 -4.20
CA ILE A 82 -9.25 1.55 -4.85
C ILE A 82 -9.11 0.12 -5.38
N ILE A 83 -8.04 -0.17 -6.12
CA ILE A 83 -7.79 -1.52 -6.64
C ILE A 83 -7.66 -2.55 -5.51
N MET A 84 -7.05 -2.17 -4.38
CA MET A 84 -6.81 -3.09 -3.27
C MET A 84 -8.04 -3.37 -2.41
N TYR A 85 -8.94 -2.41 -2.22
CA TYR A 85 -10.07 -2.55 -1.30
C TYR A 85 -11.43 -2.69 -1.98
N LEU A 86 -11.60 -2.12 -3.18
CA LEU A 86 -12.88 -2.14 -3.87
C LEU A 86 -13.39 -3.57 -4.19
N PRO A 87 -12.56 -4.52 -4.64
CA PRO A 87 -13.04 -5.86 -4.96
C PRO A 87 -13.64 -6.56 -3.73
N GLY A 88 -12.96 -6.51 -2.59
CA GLY A 88 -13.46 -7.06 -1.32
C GLY A 88 -14.77 -6.42 -0.87
N VAL A 89 -14.90 -5.10 -1.01
CA VAL A 89 -16.15 -4.38 -0.70
C VAL A 89 -17.29 -4.83 -1.62
N LEU A 90 -17.04 -4.92 -2.93
CA LEU A 90 -18.04 -5.38 -3.90
C LEU A 90 -18.47 -6.84 -3.65
N LEU A 91 -17.52 -7.70 -3.33
CA LEU A 91 -17.78 -9.11 -2.99
C LEU A 91 -18.57 -9.26 -1.69
N GLY A 92 -18.48 -8.29 -0.77
CA GLY A 92 -19.31 -8.22 0.43
C GLY A 92 -20.81 -8.20 0.13
N PHE A 93 -21.23 -7.63 -1.01
CA PHE A 93 -22.62 -7.59 -1.44
C PHE A 93 -23.10 -8.85 -2.19
N THR A 94 -22.22 -9.83 -2.41
CA THR A 94 -22.54 -11.07 -3.13
C THR A 94 -22.81 -12.23 -2.18
N THR A 95 -23.58 -13.22 -2.61
CA THR A 95 -23.87 -14.45 -1.85
C THR A 95 -22.86 -15.58 -2.10
N LEU A 96 -21.71 -15.26 -2.69
CA LEU A 96 -20.65 -16.24 -2.99
C LEU A 96 -20.11 -16.90 -1.71
N GLN A 97 -19.64 -18.14 -1.85
CA GLN A 97 -18.94 -18.84 -0.78
C GLN A 97 -17.66 -18.10 -0.39
N GLU A 98 -17.32 -18.10 0.91
CA GLU A 98 -16.19 -17.32 1.45
C GLU A 98 -14.85 -17.65 0.78
N THR A 99 -14.59 -18.93 0.53
CA THR A 99 -13.42 -19.40 -0.21
C THR A 99 -13.37 -18.82 -1.62
N THR A 100 -14.49 -18.80 -2.33
CA THR A 100 -14.59 -18.21 -3.68
C THR A 100 -14.41 -16.70 -3.64
N LYS A 101 -14.96 -16.00 -2.64
CA LYS A 101 -14.75 -14.55 -2.46
C LYS A 101 -13.27 -14.22 -2.29
N LEU A 102 -12.54 -14.96 -1.46
CA LEU A 102 -11.12 -14.75 -1.24
C LEU A 102 -10.30 -14.92 -2.53
N TRP A 103 -10.58 -15.96 -3.31
CA TRP A 103 -9.89 -16.18 -4.59
C TRP A 103 -10.17 -15.07 -5.61
N VAL A 104 -11.43 -14.63 -5.70
CA VAL A 104 -11.82 -13.56 -6.63
C VAL A 104 -11.23 -12.22 -6.22
N ASP A 105 -11.22 -11.90 -4.92
CA ASP A 105 -10.60 -10.69 -4.37
C ASP A 105 -9.10 -10.65 -4.70
N TRP A 106 -8.38 -11.73 -4.39
CA TRP A 106 -6.96 -11.83 -4.66
C TRP A 106 -6.63 -11.68 -6.15
N LEU A 107 -7.38 -12.37 -7.03
CA LEU A 107 -7.22 -12.24 -8.48
C LEU A 107 -7.49 -10.81 -8.97
N ALA A 108 -8.54 -10.17 -8.47
CA ALA A 108 -8.89 -8.80 -8.83
C ALA A 108 -7.77 -7.82 -8.43
N ILE A 109 -7.19 -7.97 -7.25
CA ILE A 109 -6.07 -7.16 -6.77
C ILE A 109 -4.84 -7.36 -7.67
N VAL A 110 -4.46 -8.61 -7.95
CA VAL A 110 -3.27 -8.92 -8.78
C VAL A 110 -3.44 -8.37 -10.19
N ILE A 111 -4.60 -8.60 -10.82
CA ILE A 111 -4.88 -8.13 -12.18
C ILE A 111 -4.96 -6.60 -12.22
N GLY A 112 -5.66 -5.98 -11.27
CA GLY A 112 -5.79 -4.52 -11.20
C GLY A 112 -4.47 -3.82 -10.97
N ALA A 113 -3.68 -4.28 -9.99
CA ALA A 113 -2.40 -3.67 -9.66
C ALA A 113 -1.37 -3.91 -10.79
N GLY A 114 -1.30 -5.13 -11.32
CA GLY A 114 -0.44 -5.47 -12.45
C GLY A 114 -0.79 -4.66 -13.70
N GLY A 115 -2.08 -4.53 -14.02
CA GLY A 115 -2.57 -3.72 -15.12
C GLY A 115 -2.22 -2.23 -14.97
N TYR A 116 -2.38 -1.68 -13.77
CA TYR A 116 -2.04 -0.29 -13.48
C TYR A 116 -0.53 -0.02 -13.66
N VAL A 117 0.32 -0.90 -13.13
CA VAL A 117 1.78 -0.80 -13.28
C VAL A 117 2.16 -0.87 -14.76
N TRP A 118 1.60 -1.81 -15.52
CA TRP A 118 1.85 -1.95 -16.95
C TRP A 118 1.48 -0.70 -17.75
N ILE A 119 0.30 -0.12 -17.49
CA ILE A 119 -0.15 1.13 -18.14
C ILE A 119 0.79 2.27 -17.79
N SER A 120 1.19 2.37 -16.52
CA SER A 120 2.10 3.42 -16.03
C SER A 120 3.47 3.32 -16.70
N PHE A 121 4.02 2.11 -16.85
CA PHE A 121 5.25 1.86 -17.59
C PHE A 121 5.13 2.24 -19.07
N LYS A 122 4.04 1.86 -19.74
CA LYS A 122 3.81 2.25 -21.15
C LYS A 122 3.70 3.75 -21.33
N LYS A 123 3.10 4.46 -20.38
CA LYS A 123 2.99 5.92 -20.41
C LYS A 123 4.35 6.59 -20.17
N ALA A 124 5.18 6.02 -19.29
CA ALA A 124 6.53 6.50 -19.04
C ALA A 124 7.48 6.26 -20.24
N ASN A 125 7.36 5.13 -20.95
CA ASN A 125 8.20 4.82 -22.12
C ASN A 125 7.78 5.54 -23.41
N LYS A 126 6.62 6.21 -23.41
CA LYS A 126 6.13 7.04 -24.53
C LYS A 126 6.45 8.54 -24.35
N ALA A 127 6.92 8.94 -23.18
CA ALA A 127 7.35 10.30 -22.85
C ALA A 127 8.87 10.42 -23.02
#